data_AF-A0A7Z8QMG3-F1
#
_entry.id   AF-A0A7Z8QMG3-F1
#
_cell.length_a   1.000
_cell.length_b   1.000
_cell.length_c   1.000
_cell.angle_alpha   90.00
_cell.angle_beta   90.00
_cell.angle_gamma   90.00
#
_symmetry.space_group_name_H-M   'P 1'
#
loop_
_entity.id
_entity.type
_entity.pdbx_description
1 polymer ?
#
loop_
_entity_poly.entity_id
_entity_poly.type
_entity_poly.pdbx_seq_one_letter_code
_entity_poly.pdbx_strand_id
1 'polypeptide(L)' 'METGFSADFSGVRIHQGADAVAMNRDLKAQAFTHGKDIFFNSGKYEPE' A
#
# COMPACT_ATOMS: atom_id res chain seq x y z
N MET A 1 14.64 4.14 7.23
CA MET A 1 13.29 3.78 7.69
C MET A 1 13.31 2.44 8.43
N GLU A 2 13.68 1.33 7.78
CA GLU A 2 13.78 -0.02 8.39
C GLU A 2 14.59 -0.08 9.69
N THR A 3 15.78 0.53 9.73
CA THR A 3 16.63 0.60 10.93
C THR A 3 15.93 1.29 12.11
N GLY A 4 15.05 2.26 11.83
CA GLY A 4 14.29 2.96 12.86
C GLY A 4 13.16 2.12 13.46
N PHE A 5 12.71 1.09 12.75
CA PHE A 5 11.67 0.16 13.20
C PHE A 5 12.21 -1.22 13.61
N SER A 6 13.53 -1.47 13.45
CA SER A 6 14.14 -2.81 13.61
C SER A 6 13.34 -3.91 12.92
N ALA A 7 12.84 -3.61 11.72
CA ALA A 7 11.98 -4.50 10.94
C ALA A 7 12.45 -4.55 9.48
N ASP A 8 12.21 -5.70 8.86
CA ASP A 8 12.53 -5.97 7.45
C ASP A 8 11.30 -5.71 6.58
N PHE A 9 11.42 -4.75 5.64
CA PHE A 9 10.38 -4.40 4.69
C PHE A 9 10.63 -4.99 3.29
N SER A 10 11.66 -5.83 3.11
CA SER A 10 11.97 -6.48 1.81
C SER A 10 10.81 -7.33 1.26
N GLY A 11 9.92 -7.81 2.14
CA GLY A 11 8.72 -8.55 1.78
C GLY A 11 7.48 -7.67 1.53
N VAL A 12 7.58 -6.34 1.69
CA VAL A 12 6.46 -5.42 1.48
C VAL A 12 6.26 -5.20 -0.02
N ARG A 13 5.00 -5.31 -0.47
CA ARG A 13 4.62 -5.09 -1.87
C ARG A 13 3.63 -3.94 -1.96
N ILE A 14 3.80 -3.12 -2.99
CA ILE A 14 2.98 -1.94 -3.21
C ILE A 14 2.15 -2.15 -4.46
N HIS A 15 0.83 -2.05 -4.30
CA HIS A 15 -0.16 -2.16 -5.35
C HIS A 15 -0.82 -0.80 -5.56
N GLN A 16 -0.63 -0.24 -6.75
CA GLN A 16 -1.21 1.04 -7.16
C GLN A 16 -1.89 0.96 -8.54
N GLY A 17 -2.06 -0.26 -9.05
CA GLY A 17 -2.74 -0.53 -10.32
C GLY A 17 -4.26 -0.50 -10.22
N ALA A 18 -4.94 -0.74 -11.34
CA ALA A 18 -6.40 -0.66 -11.45
C ALA A 18 -7.15 -1.51 -10.40
N ASP A 19 -6.66 -2.71 -10.12
CA ASP A 19 -7.27 -3.61 -9.11
C ASP A 19 -7.19 -3.02 -7.69
N ALA A 20 -6.06 -2.42 -7.33
CA ALA A 20 -5.88 -1.74 -6.04
C ALA A 20 -6.82 -0.54 -5.90
N VAL A 21 -7.00 0.21 -6.99
CA VAL A 21 -7.93 1.35 -7.05
C VAL A 21 -9.38 0.87 -6.90
N ALA A 22 -9.77 -0.21 -7.58
CA ALA A 22 -11.11 -0.78 -7.47
C ALA A 22 -11.42 -1.24 -6.05
N MET A 23 -10.53 -2.01 -5.42
CA MET A 23 -10.68 -2.46 -4.03
C MET A 23 -10.77 -1.29 -3.06
N ASN A 24 -9.94 -0.26 -3.22
CA ASN A 24 -10.00 0.93 -2.39
C ASN A 24 -11.33 1.71 -2.56
N ARG A 25 -11.90 1.76 -3.76
CA ARG A 25 -13.21 2.39 -4.00
C ARG A 25 -14.33 1.65 -3.28
N ASP A 26 -14.34 0.32 -3.36
CA ASP A 26 -15.34 -0.52 -2.69
C ASP A 26 -15.26 -0.39 -1.16
N LEU A 27 -14.04 -0.35 -0.63
CA LEU A 27 -13.77 -0.16 0.80
C LEU A 27 -13.88 1.31 1.26
N LYS A 28 -14.09 2.25 0.33
CA LYS A 28 -14.03 3.70 0.57
C LYS A 28 -12.74 4.13 1.30
N ALA A 29 -11.62 3.51 0.94
CA ALA A 29 -10.30 3.73 1.53
C ALA A 29 -9.39 4.58 0.63
N GLN A 30 -8.45 5.27 1.26
CA GLN A 30 -7.33 5.91 0.54
C GLN A 30 -6.18 4.94 0.30
N ALA A 31 -5.93 4.06 1.25
CA ALA A 31 -5.11 2.88 1.13
C ALA A 31 -5.58 1.84 2.16
N PHE A 32 -5.31 0.56 1.92
CA PHE A 32 -5.45 -0.48 2.92
C PHE A 32 -4.30 -1.48 2.84
N THR A 33 -4.13 -2.28 3.88
CA THR A 33 -3.10 -3.32 3.94
C THR A 33 -3.74 -4.70 4.05
N HIS A 34 -3.08 -5.68 3.47
CA HIS A 34 -3.40 -7.09 3.66
C HIS A 34 -2.10 -7.90 3.76
N GLY A 35 -1.78 -8.38 4.95
CA GLY A 35 -0.49 -9.04 5.20
C GLY A 35 0.68 -8.07 4.98
N LYS A 36 1.52 -8.35 3.98
CA LYS A 36 2.66 -7.51 3.59
C LYS A 36 2.38 -6.65 2.35
N ASP A 37 1.16 -6.69 1.84
CA ASP A 37 0.75 -5.96 0.65
C ASP A 37 0.03 -4.66 1.05
N ILE A 38 0.41 -3.56 0.42
CA ILE A 38 -0.18 -2.22 0.59
C ILE A 38 -0.88 -1.86 -0.71
N PHE A 39 -2.16 -1.51 -0.64
CA PHE A 39 -2.99 -1.17 -1.79
C PHE A 39 -3.37 0.29 -1.72
N PHE A 40 -2.86 1.11 -2.63
CA PHE A 40 -3.17 2.53 -2.71
C PHE A 40 -4.31 2.81 -3.70
N ASN A 41 -5.14 3.78 -3.34
CA ASN A 41 -6.10 4.36 -4.27
C ASN A 41 -5.38 5.26 -5.30
N SER A 42 -6.09 5.66 -6.35
CA SER A 42 -5.56 6.47 -7.43
C SER A 42 -4.95 7.77 -6.91
N GLY A 43 -3.67 7.99 -7.23
CA GLY A 43 -2.92 9.18 -6.81
C GLY A 43 -2.67 9.27 -5.29
N LYS A 44 -2.68 8.13 -4.58
CA LYS A 44 -2.39 8.07 -3.13
C LYS A 44 -1.04 7.47 -2.77
N TYR A 45 -0.29 6.98 -3.76
CA TYR A 45 1.09 6.56 -3.54
C TYR A 45 2.05 7.69 -3.92
N GLU A 46 2.80 8.19 -2.93
CA GLU A 46 3.76 9.28 -3.06
C GLU A 46 5.09 8.83 -2.43
N PRO A 47 6.04 8.31 -3.24
CA PRO A 47 7.28 7.69 -2.73
C PRO A 47 8.43 8.65 -2.39
N GLU A 48 8.23 9.98 -2.47
CA GLU A 48 9.28 10.99 -2.31
C GLU A 48 9.38 11.60 -0.91
#